data_AF-A0A8S3Q547-F1
#
_entry.id   AF-A0A8S3Q547-F1
#
_cell.length_a   1.000
_cell.length_b   1.000
_cell.length_c   1.000
_cell.angle_alpha   90.00
_cell.angle_beta   90.00
_cell.angle_gamma   90.00
#
_symmetry.space_group_name_H-M   'P 1'
#
loop_
_entity.id
_entity.type
_entity.pdbx_description
1 polymer ?
#
loop_
_entity_poly.entity_id
_entity_poly.type
_entity_poly.pdbx_seq_one_letter_code
_entity_poly.pdbx_strand_id
1 'polypeptide(L)'
;MQFLWIFYSIHIYVSIIYGLEQTICHMDTDTISCALYSVMTITSSTYGRNDGTTCADGHGPYSSGFNCTMDSTDWVTQKCQNKQTCSFEPRTIGIDPCPNKYKYMTVSYTCSGKQLRILTNASSTPCQNGGTCADLINKTRTLANCDSGYNRNSL
;
A
#
# COMPACT_ATOMS: atom_id res chain seq x y z
N MET A 1 12.70 -1.11 34.08
CA MET A 1 13.03 -1.88 32.85
C MET A 1 11.87 -2.74 32.32
N GLN A 2 10.79 -2.98 33.08
CA GLN A 2 9.64 -3.79 32.65
C GLN A 2 8.63 -3.07 31.73
N PHE A 3 8.56 -1.74 31.81
CA PHE A 3 7.64 -0.93 31.01
C PHE A 3 7.96 -0.92 29.51
N LEU A 4 9.24 -1.03 29.12
CA LEU A 4 9.67 -1.00 27.72
C LEU A 4 9.15 -2.20 26.91
N TRP A 5 9.07 -3.38 27.53
CA TRP A 5 8.51 -4.58 26.89
C TRP A 5 7.00 -4.47 26.67
N ILE A 6 6.29 -3.79 27.57
CA ILE A 6 4.85 -3.56 27.45
C ILE A 6 4.58 -2.58 26.30
N PHE A 7 5.31 -1.47 26.23
CA PHE A 7 5.17 -0.52 25.11
C PHE A 7 5.53 -1.17 23.77
N TYR A 8 6.58 -1.99 23.71
CA TYR A 8 6.95 -2.71 22.49
C TYR A 8 5.86 -3.69 22.04
N SER A 9 5.32 -4.50 22.95
CA SER A 9 4.22 -5.42 22.64
C SER A 9 2.94 -4.69 22.25
N ILE A 10 2.63 -3.54 22.88
CA ILE A 10 1.48 -2.71 22.50
C ILE A 10 1.72 -2.07 21.13
N HIS A 11 2.89 -1.51 20.85
CA HIS A 11 3.20 -0.91 19.55
C HIS A 11 3.17 -1.96 18.43
N ILE A 12 3.72 -3.16 18.69
CA ILE A 12 3.64 -4.31 17.78
C ILE A 12 2.19 -4.73 17.58
N TYR A 13 1.41 -4.89 18.66
CA TYR A 13 0.01 -5.30 18.59
C TYR A 13 -0.84 -4.28 17.83
N VAL A 14 -0.62 -2.98 18.07
CA VAL A 14 -1.20 -1.86 17.33
C VAL A 14 -0.77 -1.94 15.86
N SER A 15 0.51 -2.09 15.53
CA SER A 15 0.96 -2.24 14.13
C SER A 15 0.50 -3.52 13.43
N ILE A 16 0.14 -4.57 14.18
CA ILE A 16 -0.44 -5.82 13.64
C ILE A 16 -1.96 -5.66 13.43
N ILE A 17 -2.63 -4.84 14.23
CA ILE A 17 -4.09 -4.60 14.14
C ILE A 17 -4.44 -3.48 13.14
N TYR A 18 -3.63 -2.42 13.11
CA TYR A 18 -3.85 -1.28 12.24
C TYR A 18 -2.96 -1.45 11.00
N GLY A 19 -3.57 -1.46 9.82
CA GLY A 19 -2.86 -1.56 8.55
C GLY A 19 -1.79 -0.48 8.35
N LEU A 20 -1.04 -0.57 7.27
CA LEU A 20 -0.09 0.46 6.88
C LEU A 20 -0.85 1.76 6.56
N GLU A 21 -0.36 2.89 7.04
CA GLU A 21 -0.90 4.21 6.75
C GLU A 21 0.18 5.10 6.13
N GLN A 22 -0.20 5.86 5.10
CA GLN A 22 0.68 6.80 4.40
C GLN A 22 -0.09 8.09 4.11
N THR A 23 0.59 9.23 4.26
CA THR A 23 0.02 10.56 4.01
C THR A 23 0.80 11.25 2.89
N ILE A 24 0.07 11.71 1.88
CA ILE A 24 0.64 12.34 0.68
C ILE A 24 0.02 13.72 0.54
N CYS A 25 0.86 14.77 0.45
CA CYS A 25 0.37 16.13 0.33
C CYS A 25 -0.24 16.39 -1.06
N HIS A 26 -1.14 17.38 -1.15
CA HIS A 26 -1.95 17.64 -2.35
C HIS A 26 -1.17 17.65 -3.68
N MET A 27 0.02 18.27 -3.69
CA MET A 27 0.84 18.48 -4.89
C MET A 27 1.99 17.50 -5.03
N ASP A 28 2.14 16.60 -4.07
CA ASP A 28 3.26 15.68 -4.03
C ASP A 28 2.87 14.39 -4.74
N THR A 29 3.81 13.85 -5.51
CA THR A 29 3.71 12.49 -6.01
C THR A 29 4.49 11.60 -5.06
N ASP A 30 3.84 10.59 -4.50
CA ASP A 30 4.49 9.61 -3.64
C ASP A 30 4.11 8.19 -4.05
N THR A 31 4.78 7.19 -3.48
CA THR A 31 4.61 5.78 -3.80
C THR A 31 4.33 4.97 -2.54
N ILE A 32 3.11 4.43 -2.44
CA ILE A 32 2.81 3.38 -1.46
C ILE A 32 3.28 2.03 -2.00
N SER A 33 3.84 1.19 -1.13
CA SER A 33 4.42 -0.08 -1.54
C SER A 33 4.23 -1.18 -0.50
N CYS A 34 4.19 -2.40 -1.01
CA CYS A 34 4.24 -3.64 -0.26
C CYS A 34 5.55 -4.37 -0.54
N ALA A 35 5.92 -5.28 0.38
CA ALA A 35 7.08 -6.15 0.21
C ALA A 35 7.00 -7.00 -1.07
N LEU A 36 8.13 -7.53 -1.51
CA LEU A 36 8.17 -8.44 -2.66
C LEU A 36 7.18 -9.59 -2.48
N TYR A 37 6.53 -9.99 -3.58
CA TYR A 37 5.51 -11.06 -3.61
C TYR A 37 4.25 -10.79 -2.78
N SER A 38 3.98 -9.53 -2.43
CA SER A 38 2.73 -9.12 -1.79
C SER A 38 2.05 -8.00 -2.56
N VAL A 39 0.74 -7.88 -2.38
CA VAL A 39 -0.06 -6.81 -2.98
C VAL A 39 -0.84 -6.05 -1.93
N MET A 40 -1.10 -4.78 -2.22
CA MET A 40 -1.91 -3.95 -1.36
C MET A 40 -3.40 -4.18 -1.57
N THR A 41 -4.10 -4.20 -0.46
CA THR A 41 -5.55 -4.06 -0.34
C THR A 41 -5.81 -2.74 0.37
N ILE A 42 -6.45 -1.81 -0.33
CA ILE A 42 -6.83 -0.52 0.25
C ILE A 42 -7.95 -0.78 1.27
N THR A 43 -7.78 -0.28 2.50
CA THR A 43 -8.79 -0.41 3.56
C THR A 43 -9.61 0.85 3.68
N SER A 44 -8.98 2.02 3.58
CA SER A 44 -9.65 3.32 3.63
C SER A 44 -8.76 4.40 3.05
N SER A 45 -9.36 5.48 2.56
CA SER A 45 -8.65 6.70 2.23
C SER A 45 -9.50 7.93 2.48
N THR A 46 -8.86 9.00 2.96
CA THR A 46 -9.49 10.31 3.10
C THR A 46 -8.67 11.36 2.38
N TYR A 47 -9.35 12.35 1.80
CA TYR A 47 -8.73 13.48 1.13
C TYR A 47 -9.30 14.80 1.65
N GLY A 48 -8.43 15.75 2.00
CA GLY A 48 -8.84 17.03 2.58
C GLY A 48 -7.82 17.54 3.60
N ARG A 49 -8.31 18.10 4.69
CA ARG A 49 -7.51 18.52 5.84
C ARG A 49 -8.27 18.26 7.13
N ASN A 50 -7.68 17.43 7.99
CA ASN A 50 -8.18 17.10 9.33
C ASN A 50 -7.40 17.80 10.48
N ASP A 51 -6.23 18.40 10.19
CA ASP A 51 -5.37 19.06 11.18
C ASP A 51 -4.52 20.20 10.59
N GLY A 52 -3.87 20.97 11.47
CA GLY A 52 -3.07 22.16 11.11
C GLY A 52 -1.58 21.95 10.95
N THR A 53 -1.08 20.74 11.18
CA THR A 53 0.35 20.39 11.20
C THR A 53 0.77 19.54 10.01
N THR A 54 -0.11 18.67 9.52
CA THR A 54 0.14 17.80 8.39
C THR A 54 0.25 18.60 7.11
N CYS A 55 1.35 18.37 6.36
CA CYS A 55 1.66 19.07 5.11
C CYS A 55 1.61 20.62 5.28
N ALA A 56 2.20 21.15 6.36
CA ALA A 56 2.15 22.57 6.69
C ALA A 56 3.24 23.43 6.01
N ASP A 57 4.23 22.79 5.38
CA ASP A 57 5.40 23.46 4.81
C ASP A 57 5.02 24.56 3.82
N GLY A 58 5.33 25.81 4.16
CA GLY A 58 5.06 26.99 3.31
C GLY A 58 3.59 27.38 3.13
N HIS A 59 2.65 26.62 3.70
CA HIS A 59 1.21 26.83 3.52
C HIS A 59 0.52 27.44 4.76
N GLY A 60 1.28 27.69 5.83
CA GLY A 60 0.83 28.31 7.06
C GLY A 60 -0.19 27.47 7.84
N PRO A 61 -0.36 27.70 9.14
CA PRO A 61 -1.45 27.09 9.87
C PRO A 61 -2.75 27.75 9.37
N TYR A 62 -3.43 27.13 8.39
CA TYR A 62 -4.77 27.55 7.99
C TYR A 62 -5.62 27.56 9.27
N SER A 63 -5.89 28.75 9.79
CA SER A 63 -6.29 28.93 11.19
C SER A 63 -7.73 28.46 11.47
N SER A 64 -8.40 27.89 10.47
CA SER A 64 -9.80 27.48 10.55
C SER A 64 -10.16 26.36 9.57
N GLY A 65 -10.97 25.43 10.07
CA GLY A 65 -11.65 24.38 9.31
C GLY A 65 -10.76 23.21 8.88
N PHE A 66 -10.10 22.63 9.88
CA PHE A 66 -9.51 21.28 9.90
C PHE A 66 -10.56 20.15 9.92
N ASN A 67 -11.81 20.41 9.57
CA ASN A 67 -12.86 19.38 9.54
C ASN A 67 -13.47 19.37 8.14
N CYS A 68 -12.60 19.22 7.15
CA CYS A 68 -13.01 19.23 5.76
C CYS A 68 -12.30 18.08 5.06
N THR A 69 -13.02 16.98 4.92
CA THR A 69 -12.52 15.72 4.38
C THR A 69 -13.61 15.06 3.56
N MET A 70 -13.21 14.35 2.51
CA MET A 70 -14.06 13.41 1.78
C MET A 70 -13.45 12.02 1.82
N ASP A 71 -14.30 11.02 1.66
CA ASP A 71 -13.85 9.67 1.38
C ASP A 71 -13.26 9.60 -0.04
N SER A 72 -12.04 9.10 -0.14
CA SER A 72 -11.33 8.88 -1.41
C SER A 72 -11.00 7.40 -1.65
N THR A 73 -11.57 6.50 -0.84
CA THR A 73 -11.29 5.06 -0.84
C THR A 73 -11.49 4.44 -2.22
N ASP A 74 -12.61 4.72 -2.89
CA ASP A 74 -12.90 4.16 -4.22
C ASP A 74 -11.88 4.59 -5.28
N TRP A 75 -11.47 5.86 -5.24
CA TRP A 75 -10.50 6.40 -6.19
C TRP A 75 -9.12 5.75 -6.01
N VAL A 76 -8.65 5.63 -4.76
CA VAL A 76 -7.37 4.96 -4.47
C VAL A 76 -7.47 3.47 -4.79
N THR A 77 -8.60 2.82 -4.50
CA THR A 77 -8.85 1.41 -4.81
C THR A 77 -8.72 1.16 -6.31
N GLN A 78 -9.37 1.98 -7.15
CA GLN A 78 -9.25 1.85 -8.61
C GLN A 78 -7.80 1.98 -9.11
N LYS A 79 -7.00 2.84 -8.47
CA LYS A 79 -5.61 3.06 -8.86
C LYS A 79 -4.64 2.02 -8.33
N CYS A 80 -4.83 1.55 -7.11
CA CYS A 80 -3.78 0.88 -6.33
C CYS A 80 -4.11 -0.56 -5.94
N GLN A 81 -5.38 -0.93 -5.89
CA GLN A 81 -5.80 -2.27 -5.46
C GLN A 81 -5.08 -3.35 -6.26
N ASN A 82 -4.65 -4.41 -5.57
CA ASN A 82 -3.96 -5.57 -6.16
C ASN A 82 -2.58 -5.30 -6.77
N LYS A 83 -2.01 -4.10 -6.59
CA LYS A 83 -0.63 -3.79 -7.02
C LYS A 83 0.35 -3.97 -5.87
N GLN A 84 1.61 -4.24 -6.20
CA GLN A 84 2.68 -4.22 -5.20
C GLN A 84 3.08 -2.78 -4.86
N THR A 85 3.18 -1.93 -5.88
CA THR A 85 3.52 -0.51 -5.75
C THR A 85 2.46 0.31 -6.47
N CYS A 86 2.15 1.48 -5.91
CA CYS A 86 1.22 2.43 -6.51
C CYS A 86 1.73 3.85 -6.26
N SER A 87 1.99 4.58 -7.34
CA SER A 87 2.38 5.98 -7.27
C SER A 87 1.26 6.87 -7.82
N PHE A 88 0.96 7.95 -7.11
CA PHE A 88 -0.07 8.90 -7.51
C PHE A 88 0.11 10.26 -6.83
N GLU A 89 -0.48 11.29 -7.43
CA GLU A 89 -0.59 12.64 -6.88
C GLU A 89 -2.05 12.89 -6.46
N PRO A 90 -2.34 13.28 -5.20
CA PRO A 90 -3.71 13.49 -4.71
C PRO A 90 -4.53 14.49 -5.53
N ARG A 91 -3.91 15.56 -6.05
CA ARG A 91 -4.57 16.57 -6.92
C ARG A 91 -5.32 15.95 -8.10
N THR A 92 -4.88 14.79 -8.59
CA THR A 92 -5.45 14.13 -9.77
C THR A 92 -6.81 13.47 -9.51
N ILE A 93 -7.35 13.54 -8.28
CA ILE A 93 -8.71 13.09 -7.96
C ILE A 93 -9.80 13.93 -8.64
N GLY A 94 -9.50 15.18 -9.00
CA GLY A 94 -10.42 16.04 -9.76
C GLY A 94 -11.60 16.61 -8.98
N ILE A 95 -11.69 16.34 -7.68
CA ILE A 95 -12.73 16.84 -6.77
C ILE A 95 -12.04 17.60 -5.63
N ASP A 96 -12.50 18.82 -5.35
CA ASP A 96 -11.98 19.61 -4.22
C ASP A 96 -13.02 19.67 -3.09
N PRO A 97 -12.82 18.93 -1.98
CA PRO A 97 -13.73 19.00 -0.83
C PRO A 97 -13.63 20.33 -0.07
N CYS A 98 -12.51 21.05 -0.21
CA CYS A 98 -12.13 22.19 0.63
C CYS A 98 -11.42 23.26 -0.20
N PRO A 99 -12.17 24.09 -0.95
CA PRO A 99 -11.57 25.16 -1.75
C PRO A 99 -10.71 26.10 -0.90
N ASN A 100 -9.62 26.59 -1.47
CA ASN A 100 -8.68 27.52 -0.83
C ASN A 100 -7.93 26.99 0.41
N LYS A 101 -7.93 25.67 0.62
CA LYS A 101 -7.13 25.02 1.65
C LYS A 101 -6.12 24.09 1.03
N TYR A 102 -4.91 24.07 1.57
CA TYR A 102 -3.94 23.03 1.24
C TYR A 102 -4.43 21.71 1.82
N LYS A 103 -4.35 20.63 1.06
CA LYS A 103 -4.94 19.33 1.42
C LYS A 103 -3.86 18.25 1.44
N TYR A 104 -4.24 17.09 1.92
CA TYR A 104 -3.48 15.86 1.85
C TYR A 104 -4.44 14.68 1.74
N MET A 105 -3.89 13.55 1.29
CA MET A 105 -4.59 12.28 1.24
C MET A 105 -3.93 11.33 2.22
N THR A 106 -4.72 10.73 3.10
CA THR A 106 -4.29 9.65 3.97
C THR A 106 -4.84 8.34 3.40
N VAL A 107 -3.97 7.35 3.26
CA VAL A 107 -4.30 6.03 2.71
C VAL A 107 -3.92 4.97 3.71
N SER A 108 -4.90 4.17 4.11
CA SER A 108 -4.70 2.97 4.91
C SER A 108 -4.82 1.74 4.00
N TYR A 109 -3.88 0.82 4.11
CA TYR A 109 -3.83 -0.38 3.28
C TYR A 109 -3.17 -1.55 4.02
N THR A 110 -3.44 -2.77 3.56
CA THR A 110 -2.81 -3.99 4.06
C THR A 110 -2.07 -4.67 2.93
N CYS A 111 -0.97 -5.35 3.25
CA CYS A 111 -0.23 -6.15 2.28
C CYS A 111 -0.56 -7.63 2.49
N SER A 112 -1.00 -8.31 1.45
CA SER A 112 -1.24 -9.75 1.47
C SER A 112 -0.31 -10.45 0.48
N GLY A 113 0.34 -11.53 0.92
CA GLY A 113 1.16 -12.35 0.05
C GLY A 113 0.31 -12.96 -1.07
N LYS A 114 0.75 -12.82 -2.33
CA LYS A 114 0.14 -13.57 -3.43
C LYS A 114 0.89 -14.87 -3.65
N GLN A 115 0.15 -15.99 -3.65
CA GLN A 115 0.69 -17.25 -4.16
C GLN A 115 1.07 -17.07 -5.63
N LEU A 116 2.31 -17.38 -5.97
CA LEU A 116 2.71 -17.45 -7.37
C LEU A 116 2.02 -18.66 -8.01
N ARG A 117 1.45 -18.46 -9.19
CA ARG A 117 0.93 -19.56 -10.00
C ARG A 117 1.96 -19.95 -11.04
N ILE A 118 2.26 -21.24 -11.09
CA ILE A 118 3.02 -21.86 -12.19
C ILE A 118 2.07 -21.97 -13.38
N LEU A 119 2.41 -21.36 -14.53
CA LEU A 119 1.49 -21.20 -15.68
C LEU A 119 1.54 -22.33 -16.71
N THR A 120 2.45 -23.30 -16.57
CA THR A 120 2.52 -24.48 -17.41
C THR A 120 2.45 -25.71 -16.51
N ASN A 121 1.47 -26.58 -16.73
CA ASN A 121 1.17 -27.76 -15.90
C ASN A 121 2.42 -28.49 -15.38
N ALA A 122 2.72 -28.29 -14.10
CA ALA A 122 3.44 -29.24 -13.25
C ALA A 122 2.92 -29.05 -11.82
N SER A 123 1.67 -29.46 -11.61
CA SER A 123 1.20 -29.87 -10.29
C SER A 123 1.95 -31.16 -9.88
N SER A 124 3.27 -31.09 -9.79
CA SER A 124 4.11 -32.16 -9.26
C SER A 124 5.10 -31.51 -8.30
N THR A 125 5.01 -31.88 -7.03
CA THR A 125 6.13 -31.82 -6.10
C THR A 125 6.85 -33.16 -6.22
N PRO A 126 8.07 -33.23 -6.78
CA PRO A 126 8.91 -32.14 -7.31
C PRO A 126 8.65 -31.77 -8.79
N CYS A 127 9.11 -30.57 -9.19
CA CYS A 127 9.00 -30.08 -10.57
C CYS A 127 10.03 -30.79 -11.47
N GLN A 128 9.60 -31.78 -12.27
CA GLN A 128 10.55 -32.64 -12.99
C GLN A 128 10.92 -32.20 -14.41
N ASN A 129 10.42 -31.08 -14.96
CA ASN A 129 10.58 -30.81 -16.40
C ASN A 129 10.79 -29.32 -16.80
N GLY A 130 11.55 -28.53 -16.05
CA GLY A 130 12.04 -27.22 -16.55
C GLY A 130 10.95 -26.16 -16.85
N GLY A 131 9.95 -26.04 -15.98
CA GLY A 131 8.86 -25.07 -16.15
C GLY A 131 9.30 -23.60 -16.03
N THR A 132 8.50 -22.70 -16.60
CA THR A 132 8.68 -21.24 -16.52
C THR A 132 7.80 -20.61 -15.43
N CYS A 133 8.40 -19.82 -14.54
CA CYS A 133 7.66 -19.02 -13.56
C CYS A 133 7.30 -17.66 -14.16
N ALA A 134 6.02 -17.28 -14.12
CA ALA A 134 5.56 -15.95 -14.52
C ALA A 134 5.08 -15.15 -13.31
N ASP A 135 5.50 -13.90 -13.25
CA ASP A 135 4.99 -12.93 -12.27
C ASP A 135 3.59 -12.45 -12.69
N LEU A 136 2.57 -12.88 -11.95
CA LEU A 136 1.19 -12.41 -12.13
C LEU A 136 0.95 -11.00 -11.59
N ILE A 137 1.90 -10.42 -10.85
CA ILE A 137 1.83 -9.06 -10.29
C ILE A 137 2.21 -8.04 -11.37
N ASN A 138 3.31 -8.26 -12.09
CA ASN A 138 3.79 -7.35 -13.13
C ASN A 138 3.35 -7.74 -14.55
N LYS A 139 2.67 -8.88 -14.74
CA LYS A 139 2.13 -9.44 -16.01
C LYS A 139 3.11 -9.54 -17.20
N THR A 140 4.34 -9.08 -17.07
CA THR A 140 5.36 -8.98 -18.13
C THR A 140 6.69 -9.64 -17.76
N ARG A 141 6.83 -10.19 -16.55
CA ARG A 141 8.09 -10.77 -16.05
C ARG A 141 8.02 -12.29 -15.96
N THR A 142 8.59 -12.98 -16.93
CA THR A 142 9.04 -14.37 -16.77
C THR A 142 10.26 -14.32 -15.84
N LEU A 143 10.13 -14.85 -14.63
CA LEU A 143 11.09 -14.60 -13.55
C LEU A 143 12.33 -15.49 -13.64
N ALA A 144 12.17 -16.74 -14.06
CA ALA A 144 13.26 -17.68 -14.34
C ALA A 144 12.70 -19.00 -14.90
N ASN A 145 13.58 -19.77 -15.54
CA ASN A 145 13.41 -21.22 -15.64
C ASN A 145 13.65 -21.81 -14.23
N CYS A 146 12.82 -22.74 -13.77
CA CYS A 146 13.08 -23.40 -12.49
C CYS A 146 14.32 -24.29 -12.61
N ASP A 147 15.41 -23.94 -11.91
CA ASP A 147 16.50 -24.88 -11.65
C ASP A 147 15.99 -26.01 -10.75
N SER A 148 16.51 -27.22 -10.98
CA SER A 148 16.10 -28.42 -10.25
C SER A 148 16.25 -28.23 -8.74
N GLY A 149 15.14 -28.24 -7.98
CA GLY A 149 15.15 -28.23 -6.51
C GLY A 149 14.58 -27.00 -5.80
N TYR A 150 13.95 -26.05 -6.50
CA TYR A 150 13.32 -24.89 -5.84
C TYR A 150 11.95 -25.25 -5.21
N ASN A 151 11.93 -25.40 -3.88
CA ASN A 151 10.75 -25.77 -3.11
C ASN A 151 10.22 -24.53 -2.37
N ARG A 152 9.20 -23.83 -2.89
CA ARG A 152 8.64 -22.64 -2.21
C ARG A 152 7.56 -22.97 -1.16
N ASN A 153 7.70 -24.10 -0.46
CA ASN A 153 6.91 -24.45 0.72
C ASN A 153 7.84 -24.55 1.93
N SER A 154 8.17 -23.42 2.53
CA SER A 154 8.55 -23.32 3.94
C SER A 154 7.93 -22.04 4.48
N LEU A 155 6.67 -22.19 4.90
CA LEU A 155 6.02 -21.73 6.13
C LEU A 155 4.50 -21.79 5.95
#